data_AF-A0A2E7K1U3-F1
#
_entry.id   AF-A0A2E7K1U3-F1
#
_cell.length_a   1.000
_cell.length_b   1.000
_cell.length_c   1.000
_cell.angle_alpha   90.00
_cell.angle_beta   90.00
_cell.angle_gamma   90.00
#
_symmetry.space_group_name_H-M   'P 1'
#
loop_
_entity.id
_entity.type
_entity.pdbx_description
1 polymer ?
#
loop_
_entity_poly.entity_id
_entity_poly.type
_entity_poly.pdbx_seq_one_letter_code
_entity_poly.pdbx_strand_id
1 'polypeptide(L)'
;MQLPHTTAYDPTRAERALWKAVITQALMDAASNSHKRELQQRKQEARVWLRGNSADFLTVCENAGLDPAYVREQAASALARNCQWRQSSTHTRSRSRYASTPAPATPPLPPSLYPPRYPKHRIPAPLTTQEHGDV
;
A
#
# COMPACT_ATOMS: atom_id res chain seq x y z
N MET A 1 -9.77 -41.47 -15.25
CA MET A 1 -9.83 -40.00 -15.13
C MET A 1 -9.53 -39.64 -13.68
N GLN A 2 -8.28 -39.31 -13.34
CA GLN A 2 -7.93 -38.78 -12.03
C GLN A 2 -8.24 -37.28 -11.99
N LEU A 3 -9.04 -36.84 -11.02
CA LEU A 3 -9.28 -35.42 -10.74
C LEU A 3 -8.02 -34.82 -10.08
N PRO A 4 -7.65 -33.57 -10.39
CA PRO A 4 -6.48 -32.92 -9.80
C PRO A 4 -6.68 -32.72 -8.30
N HIS A 5 -5.65 -33.05 -7.51
CA HIS A 5 -5.60 -32.78 -6.08
C HIS A 5 -5.76 -31.28 -5.85
N THR A 6 -6.89 -30.88 -5.29
CA THR A 6 -7.09 -29.55 -4.73
C THR A 6 -5.94 -29.29 -3.77
N THR A 7 -5.20 -28.20 -3.98
CA THR A 7 -4.16 -27.75 -3.05
C THR A 7 -4.87 -27.49 -1.72
N ALA A 8 -4.74 -28.41 -0.78
CA ALA A 8 -5.38 -28.32 0.52
C ALA A 8 -4.93 -27.01 1.19
N TYR A 9 -5.91 -26.24 1.68
CA TYR A 9 -5.66 -25.03 2.44
C TYR A 9 -4.79 -25.37 3.65
N ASP A 10 -3.59 -24.78 3.73
CA ASP A 10 -2.73 -24.86 4.89
C ASP A 10 -3.02 -23.64 5.80
N PRO A 11 -3.85 -23.82 6.85
CA PRO A 11 -4.22 -22.72 7.74
C PRO A 11 -3.00 -22.12 8.44
N THR A 12 -1.97 -22.93 8.72
CA THR A 12 -0.78 -22.48 9.44
C THR A 12 0.04 -21.50 8.62
N ARG A 13 0.16 -21.75 7.31
CA ARG A 13 0.82 -20.84 6.38
C ARG A 13 0.02 -19.55 6.20
N ALA A 14 -1.30 -19.65 6.12
CA ALA A 14 -2.19 -18.49 6.00
C ALA A 14 -2.11 -17.61 7.26
N GLU A 15 -2.15 -18.20 8.45
CA GLU A 15 -2.02 -17.52 9.72
C GLU A 15 -0.66 -16.82 9.87
N ARG A 16 0.44 -17.52 9.58
CA ARG A 16 1.77 -16.88 9.60
C ARG A 16 1.88 -15.72 8.61
N ALA A 17 1.22 -15.84 7.45
CA ALA A 17 1.17 -14.74 6.48
C ALA A 17 0.38 -13.54 7.00
N LEU A 18 -0.72 -13.77 7.73
CA LEU A 18 -1.47 -12.72 8.40
C LEU A 18 -0.60 -11.96 9.42
N TRP A 19 0.10 -12.67 10.29
CA TRP A 19 0.97 -12.04 11.30
C TRP A 19 2.15 -11.27 10.66
N LYS A 20 2.71 -11.79 9.56
CA LYS A 20 3.69 -11.02 8.75
C LYS A 20 3.09 -9.76 8.14
N ALA A 21 1.81 -9.78 7.76
CA ALA A 21 1.13 -8.60 7.25
C ALA A 21 0.97 -7.52 8.33
N VAL A 22 0.73 -7.88 9.58
CA VAL A 22 0.70 -6.94 10.71
C VAL A 22 2.03 -6.20 10.84
N ILE A 23 3.14 -6.94 10.83
CA ILE A 23 4.50 -6.35 10.88
C ILE A 23 4.72 -5.44 9.67
N THR A 24 4.33 -5.90 8.48
CA THR A 24 4.46 -5.11 7.24
C THR A 24 3.68 -3.80 7.32
N GLN A 25 2.45 -3.84 7.84
CA GLN A 25 1.63 -2.64 8.02
C GLN A 25 2.28 -1.65 8.99
N ALA A 26 2.80 -2.13 10.12
CA ALA A 26 3.52 -1.28 11.07
C ALA A 26 4.76 -0.61 10.43
N LEU A 27 5.50 -1.34 9.58
CA LEU A 27 6.63 -0.76 8.83
C LEU A 27 6.18 0.33 7.84
N MET A 28 5.04 0.13 7.18
CA MET A 28 4.44 1.13 6.28
C MET A 28 3.99 2.38 7.04
N ASP A 29 3.35 2.20 8.19
CA ASP A 29 2.89 3.31 9.03
C ASP A 29 4.08 4.12 9.56
N ALA A 30 5.14 3.45 10.02
CA ALA A 30 6.37 4.08 10.47
C ALA A 30 7.12 4.84 9.35
N ALA A 31 6.91 4.44 8.09
CA ALA A 31 7.43 5.04 6.87
C ALA A 31 6.55 6.16 6.28
N SER A 32 5.38 6.43 6.85
CA SER A 32 4.44 7.40 6.30
C SER A 32 5.06 8.80 6.19
N ASN A 33 4.80 9.46 5.06
CA ASN A 33 5.19 10.85 4.80
C ASN A 33 3.98 11.82 4.84
N SER A 34 2.81 11.36 5.32
CA SER A 34 1.60 12.17 5.33
C SER A 34 1.66 13.29 6.36
N HIS A 35 1.21 14.50 6.01
CA HIS A 35 1.11 15.62 6.95
C HIS A 35 -0.15 15.59 7.83
N LYS A 36 -1.07 14.63 7.62
CA LYS A 36 -2.29 14.50 8.43
C LYS A 36 -1.92 14.10 9.87
N ARG A 37 -2.45 14.83 10.85
CA ARG A 37 -2.15 14.63 12.29
C ARG A 37 -2.35 13.18 12.74
N GLU A 38 -3.47 12.56 12.37
CA GLU A 38 -3.77 11.16 12.70
C GLU A 38 -2.71 10.19 12.16
N LEU A 39 -2.25 10.41 10.94
CA LEU A 39 -1.23 9.54 10.32
C LEU A 39 0.17 9.79 10.90
N GLN A 40 0.45 10.99 11.38
CA GLN A 40 1.68 11.28 12.14
C GLN A 40 1.67 10.61 13.51
N GLN A 41 0.52 10.58 14.17
CA GLN A 41 0.36 9.86 15.43
C GLN A 41 0.60 8.35 15.23
N ARG A 42 -0.07 7.74 14.24
CA ARG A 42 0.14 6.32 13.89
C ARG A 42 1.58 6.01 13.51
N LYS A 43 2.24 6.91 12.76
CA LYS A 43 3.67 6.77 12.44
C LYS A 43 4.54 6.70 13.69
N GLN A 44 4.27 7.56 14.67
CA GLN A 44 5.05 7.58 15.91
C GLN A 44 4.79 6.34 16.76
N GLU A 45 3.52 5.91 16.88
CA GLU A 45 3.13 4.68 17.57
C GLU A 45 3.80 3.46 16.94
N ALA A 46 3.74 3.33 15.61
CA ALA A 46 4.38 2.24 14.88
C ALA A 46 5.92 2.23 15.08
N ARG A 47 6.56 3.39 15.13
CA ARG A 47 8.01 3.50 15.41
C ARG A 47 8.36 3.05 16.82
N VAL A 48 7.53 3.39 17.81
CA VAL A 48 7.71 2.94 19.19
C VAL A 48 7.51 1.43 19.27
N TRP A 49 6.43 0.91 18.67
CA TRP A 49 6.10 -0.51 18.66
C TRP A 49 7.19 -1.36 18.02
N LEU A 50 7.66 -1.00 16.81
CA LEU A 50 8.71 -1.72 16.08
C LEU A 50 10.09 -1.71 16.76
N ARG A 51 10.35 -0.74 17.63
CA ARG A 51 11.63 -0.62 18.36
C ARG A 51 11.53 -1.15 19.79
N GLY A 52 10.31 -1.27 20.30
CA GLY A 52 10.02 -1.69 21.65
C GLY A 52 10.19 -3.20 21.85
N ASN A 53 10.01 -3.62 23.09
CA ASN A 53 9.97 -5.02 23.50
C ASN A 53 8.64 -5.33 24.20
N SER A 54 7.55 -4.75 23.68
CA SER A 54 6.23 -4.94 24.25
C SER A 54 5.75 -6.38 24.01
N ALA A 55 4.92 -6.89 24.92
CA ALA A 55 4.47 -8.29 24.88
C ALA A 55 3.70 -8.60 23.59
N ASP A 56 2.89 -7.67 23.11
CA ASP A 56 2.15 -7.80 21.84
C ASP A 56 3.09 -7.90 20.62
N PHE A 57 4.17 -7.12 20.59
CA PHE A 57 5.18 -7.21 19.52
C PHE A 57 5.86 -8.58 19.52
N LEU A 58 6.21 -9.09 20.70
CA LEU A 58 6.80 -10.42 20.86
C LEU A 58 5.87 -11.51 20.35
N THR A 59 4.60 -11.49 20.78
CA THR A 59 3.57 -12.43 20.33
C THR A 59 3.36 -12.37 18.82
N VAL A 60 3.31 -11.18 18.22
CA VAL A 60 3.16 -11.02 16.77
C VAL A 60 4.35 -11.61 16.01
N CYS A 61 5.58 -11.41 16.50
CA CYS A 61 6.77 -11.99 15.90
C CYS A 61 6.79 -13.52 16.01
N GLU A 62 6.45 -14.06 17.18
CA GLU A 62 6.34 -15.49 17.41
C GLU A 62 5.30 -16.14 16.47
N ASN A 63 4.11 -15.54 16.38
CA ASN A 63 3.05 -16.03 15.50
C ASN A 63 3.38 -15.88 14.00
N ALA A 64 4.22 -14.91 13.63
CA ALA A 64 4.80 -14.82 12.28
C ALA A 64 5.90 -15.88 12.04
N GLY A 65 6.41 -16.47 13.11
CA GLY A 65 7.62 -17.29 13.17
C GLY A 65 8.84 -16.51 12.68
N LEU A 66 9.04 -15.33 13.27
CA LEU A 66 10.18 -14.44 13.10
C LEU A 66 10.84 -14.21 14.46
N ASP A 67 12.16 -14.04 14.47
CA ASP A 67 12.87 -13.61 15.67
C ASP A 67 12.58 -12.11 15.94
N PRO A 68 12.01 -11.75 17.10
CA PRO A 68 11.75 -10.36 17.46
C PRO A 68 13.01 -9.49 17.46
N ALA A 69 14.16 -10.03 17.87
CA ALA A 69 15.42 -9.27 17.91
C ALA A 69 15.86 -8.89 16.49
N TYR A 70 15.82 -9.86 15.57
CA TYR A 70 16.10 -9.62 14.16
C TYR A 70 15.14 -8.59 13.54
N VAL A 71 13.84 -8.70 13.80
CA VAL A 71 12.84 -7.76 13.27
C VAL A 71 13.13 -6.33 13.74
N ARG A 72 13.45 -6.13 15.02
CA ARG A 72 13.83 -4.81 15.55
C ARG A 72 15.06 -4.23 14.89
N GLU A 73 16.11 -5.04 14.73
CA GLU A 73 17.35 -4.61 14.10
C GLU A 73 17.09 -4.13 12.66
N GLN A 74 16.33 -4.92 11.89
CA GLN A 74 15.96 -4.57 10.52
C GLN A 74 15.08 -3.31 10.47
N ALA A 75 14.10 -3.19 11.37
CA ALA A 75 13.25 -2.02 11.46
C ALA A 75 14.05 -0.76 11.82
N ALA A 76 14.97 -0.85 12.77
CA ALA A 76 15.85 0.25 13.16
C ALA A 76 16.75 0.70 11.99
N SER A 77 17.39 -0.26 11.32
CA SER A 77 18.24 -0.02 10.14
C SER A 77 17.46 0.63 8.99
N ALA A 78 16.24 0.18 8.73
CA ALA A 78 15.41 0.77 7.68
C ALA A 78 14.91 2.17 8.05
N LEU A 79 14.47 2.39 9.29
CA LEU A 79 14.02 3.71 9.75
C LEU A 79 15.16 4.75 9.72
N ALA A 80 16.40 4.34 10.00
CA ALA A 80 17.57 5.20 9.87
C ALA A 80 17.83 5.64 8.42
N ARG A 81 17.47 4.79 7.44
CA ARG A 81 17.56 5.07 6.00
C ARG A 81 16.32 5.75 5.43
N ASN A 82 15.52 6.40 6.28
CA ASN A 82 14.23 6.99 5.90
C ASN A 82 13.31 5.98 5.18
N CYS A 83 13.29 4.73 5.66
CA CYS A 83 12.46 3.65 5.14
C CYS A 83 12.72 3.29 3.67
N GLN A 84 13.96 3.42 3.20
CA GLN A 84 14.39 2.85 1.93
C GLN A 84 14.55 1.32 2.06
N TRP A 85 13.41 0.61 2.02
CA TRP A 85 13.34 -0.84 2.23
C TRP A 85 13.96 -1.66 1.08
N ARG A 86 14.01 -1.10 -0.13
CA ARG A 86 14.80 -1.62 -1.26
C ARG A 86 16.07 -0.80 -1.39
N GLN A 87 17.22 -1.48 -1.42
CA GLN A 87 18.38 -0.92 -2.10
C GLN A 87 17.91 -0.58 -3.52
N SER A 88 18.00 0.68 -3.92
CA SER A 88 17.77 1.02 -5.31
C SER A 88 18.86 0.32 -6.11
N SER A 89 18.57 -0.88 -6.63
CA SER A 89 19.21 -1.32 -7.86
C SER A 89 19.00 -0.15 -8.81
N THR A 90 20.08 0.49 -9.21
CA THR A 90 20.10 1.68 -10.07
C THR A 90 19.52 1.33 -11.44
N HIS A 91 18.21 1.10 -11.51
CA HIS A 91 17.47 1.36 -12.72
C HIS A 91 17.32 2.87 -12.75
N THR A 92 18.24 3.49 -13.49
CA THR A 92 18.05 4.80 -14.10
C THR A 92 16.60 4.88 -14.56
N ARG A 93 15.73 5.50 -13.74
CA ARG A 93 14.50 6.07 -14.25
C ARG A 93 15.00 7.22 -15.10
N SER A 94 15.35 6.92 -16.34
CA SER A 94 15.27 7.88 -17.42
C SER A 94 13.87 8.45 -17.27
N ARG A 95 13.77 9.63 -16.65
CA ARG A 95 12.72 10.56 -16.98
C ARG A 95 12.93 10.77 -18.46
N SER A 96 12.31 9.90 -19.26
CA SER A 96 11.78 10.32 -20.53
C SER A 96 10.80 11.42 -20.16
N ARG A 97 11.37 12.63 -20.01
CA ARG A 97 10.73 13.80 -20.58
C ARG A 97 10.36 13.28 -21.95
N TYR A 98 9.07 13.09 -22.20
CA TYR A 98 8.57 13.41 -23.52
C TYR A 98 8.99 14.87 -23.74
N ALA A 99 10.25 15.04 -24.12
CA ALA A 99 10.69 16.12 -24.97
C ALA A 99 9.75 16.02 -26.15
N SER A 100 9.14 17.15 -26.47
CA SER A 100 8.23 17.36 -27.56
C SER A 100 8.76 16.72 -28.85
N THR A 101 8.44 15.46 -29.09
CA THR A 101 8.49 14.89 -30.43
C THR A 101 7.15 15.26 -31.06
N PRO A 102 7.10 16.05 -32.15
CA PRO A 102 5.87 16.16 -32.91
C PRO A 102 5.43 14.76 -33.33
N ALA A 103 4.17 14.42 -33.08
CA ALA A 103 3.59 13.15 -33.49
C ALA A 103 3.79 12.97 -35.01
N PRO A 104 4.13 11.76 -35.50
CA PRO A 104 4.07 11.50 -36.93
C PRO A 104 2.63 11.74 -37.40
N ALA A 105 2.49 12.48 -38.49
CA ALA A 105 1.21 12.86 -39.06
C ALA A 105 0.41 11.62 -39.50
N THR A 106 -0.43 11.09 -38.62
CA THR A 106 -1.55 10.24 -39.01
C THR A 106 -2.54 11.10 -39.80
N PRO A 107 -2.94 10.70 -41.01
CA PRO A 107 -4.05 11.35 -41.70
C PRO A 107 -5.32 11.20 -40.84
N PRO A 108 -6.19 12.22 -40.78
CA PRO A 108 -7.41 12.15 -39.99
C PRO A 108 -8.29 11.00 -40.47
N LEU A 109 -8.78 10.19 -39.52
CA LEU A 109 -9.75 9.14 -39.81
C LEU A 109 -11.03 9.77 -40.41
N PRO A 110 -11.69 9.09 -41.37
CA PRO A 110 -12.96 9.55 -41.91
C PRO A 110 -14.01 9.66 -40.80
N PRO A 111 -14.97 10.61 -40.89
CA PRO A 111 -15.95 10.89 -39.84
C PRO A 111 -16.75 9.67 -39.34
N SER A 112 -16.88 8.64 -40.18
CA SER A 112 -17.62 7.40 -39.89
C SER A 112 -16.98 6.51 -38.82
N LEU A 113 -15.67 6.67 -38.55
CA LEU A 113 -14.92 5.82 -37.62
C LEU A 113 -14.60 6.47 -36.28
N TYR A 114 -15.16 7.66 -36.00
CA TYR A 114 -15.03 8.23 -34.66
C TYR A 114 -15.93 7.46 -33.69
N PRO A 115 -15.41 6.99 -32.55
CA PRO A 115 -16.26 6.42 -31.51
C PRO A 115 -17.24 7.49 -31.01
N PRO A 116 -18.50 7.14 -30.73
CA PRO A 116 -19.45 8.08 -30.16
C PRO A 116 -18.89 8.65 -28.85
N ARG A 117 -18.89 9.99 -28.72
CA ARG A 117 -18.51 10.65 -27.48
C ARG A 117 -19.62 10.38 -26.45
N TYR A 118 -19.43 9.38 -25.61
CA TYR A 118 -20.31 9.17 -24.47
C TYR A 118 -20.17 10.36 -23.50
N PRO A 119 -21.26 11.03 -23.12
CA PRO A 119 -21.21 12.08 -22.12
C PRO A 119 -20.73 11.49 -20.78
N LYS A 120 -19.79 12.18 -20.12
CA LYS A 120 -19.34 11.82 -18.78
C LYS A 120 -20.54 11.92 -17.85
N HIS A 121 -21.09 10.78 -17.42
CA HIS A 121 -22.13 10.77 -16.40
C HIS A 121 -21.62 11.51 -15.16
N ARG A 122 -22.29 12.61 -14.84
CA ARG A 122 -22.05 13.44 -13.65
C ARG A 122 -22.55 12.64 -12.46
N ILE A 123 -21.66 12.27 -11.54
CA ILE A 123 -22.05 11.68 -10.25
C ILE A 123 -22.89 12.74 -9.51
N PRO A 124 -24.14 12.46 -9.10
CA PRO A 124 -24.90 13.40 -8.29
C PRO A 124 -24.28 13.51 -6.88
N ALA A 125 -24.24 14.74 -6.35
CA ALA A 125 -23.77 15.01 -5.00
C ALA A 125 -24.69 14.35 -3.95
N PRO A 126 -24.16 13.92 -2.79
CA PRO A 126 -24.98 13.36 -1.73
C PRO A 126 -25.95 14.41 -1.17
N LEU A 127 -27.22 14.05 -1.07
CA LEU A 127 -28.27 14.82 -0.41
C LEU A 127 -27.92 15.00 1.07
N THR A 128 -27.83 16.25 1.50
CA THR A 128 -27.76 16.64 2.91
C THR A 128 -29.13 16.46 3.54
N THR A 129 -29.30 15.46 4.42
CA THR A 129 -30.50 15.38 5.27
C THR A 129 -30.39 16.43 6.36
N GLN A 130 -31.27 17.41 6.31
CA GLN A 130 -31.47 18.46 7.29
C GLN A 130 -32.46 17.91 8.34
N GLU A 131 -31.93 17.39 9.45
CA GLU A 131 -32.74 17.01 10.61
C GLU A 131 -33.25 18.29 11.29
N HIS A 132 -34.52 18.63 11.03
CA HIS A 132 -35.27 19.60 11.83
C HIS A 132 -35.72 18.92 13.12
N GLY A 133 -35.15 19.34 14.25
CA GLY A 133 -35.75 19.16 15.55
C GLY A 133 -36.74 20.30 15.80
N ASP A 134 -38.02 19.96 15.87
CA ASP A 134 -39.06 20.80 16.45
C ASP A 134 -39.45 20.21 17.82
N VAL A 135 -39.75 21.16 18.71
CA VAL A 135 -39.98 21.08 20.16
C VAL A 135 -41.31 20.44 20.53
#